data_AF-A0A7R9RA08-F1
#
_entry.id   AF-A0A7R9RA08-F1
#
_cell.length_a   1.000
_cell.length_b   1.000
_cell.length_c   1.000
_cell.angle_alpha   90.00
_cell.angle_beta   90.00
_cell.angle_gamma   90.00
#
_symmetry.space_group_name_H-M   'P 1'
#
loop_
_entity.id
_entity.type
_entity.pdbx_description
1 polymer ?
#
loop_
_entity_poly.entity_id
_entity_poly.type
_entity_poly.pdbx_seq_one_letter_code
_entity_poly.pdbx_strand_id
1 'polypeptide(L)' 'MLSHLRTYHEDDFRILLGIEIGMRYHQWVPIEELVKYTRLSEEKLRFRLRKLAKEKLVHWTKKPYEGFRIYFEA' A
#
# COMPACT_ATOMS: atom_id res chain seq x y z
N MET A 1 2.53 22.54 -2.87
CA MET A 1 2.44 21.57 -1.75
C MET A 1 1.04 20.99 -1.57
N LEU A 2 -0.04 21.79 -1.51
CA LEU A 2 -1.42 21.27 -1.36
C LEU A 2 -2.08 20.69 -2.63
N SER A 3 -1.44 20.81 -3.81
CA SER A 3 -2.01 20.32 -5.08
C SER A 3 -1.92 18.80 -5.27
N HIS A 4 -0.98 18.12 -4.61
CA HIS A 4 -0.78 16.67 -4.77
C HIS A 4 -1.72 15.80 -3.91
N LEU A 5 -2.37 16.39 -2.89
CA LEU A 5 -3.34 15.66 -2.06
C LEU A 5 -4.72 15.53 -2.74
N ARG A 6 -5.02 16.37 -3.74
CA ARG A 6 -6.27 16.28 -4.53
C ARG A 6 -6.33 15.09 -5.48
N THR A 7 -5.23 14.35 -5.67
CA THR A 7 -5.12 13.22 -6.62
C THR A 7 -5.22 11.83 -6.00
N TYR A 8 -5.36 11.73 -4.68
CA TYR A 8 -5.50 10.46 -3.97
C TYR A 8 -6.96 10.20 -3.60
N HIS A 9 -7.43 8.99 -3.90
CA HIS A 9 -8.76 8.53 -3.53
C HIS A 9 -8.75 8.02 -2.09
N GLU A 10 -9.91 7.94 -1.45
CA GLU A 10 -10.06 7.37 -0.10
C GLU A 10 -9.42 5.97 0.04
N ASP A 11 -9.58 5.14 -0.99
CA ASP A 11 -8.95 3.82 -1.08
C ASP A 11 -7.42 3.88 -0.96
N ASP A 12 -6.76 4.90 -1.52
CA ASP A 12 -5.30 5.04 -1.45
C ASP A 12 -4.86 5.25 0.01
N PHE A 13 -5.57 6.11 0.75
CA PHE A 13 -5.32 6.32 2.18
C PHE A 13 -5.59 5.05 3.00
N ARG A 14 -6.67 4.32 2.70
CA ARG A 14 -6.99 3.06 3.36
C ARG A 14 -5.91 2.00 3.14
N ILE A 15 -5.34 1.94 1.93
CA ILE A 15 -4.23 1.04 1.60
C ILE A 15 -2.99 1.41 2.42
N LEU A 16 -2.60 2.69 2.43
CA LEU A 16 -1.45 3.15 3.20
C LEU A 16 -1.61 2.85 4.69
N LEU A 17 -2.76 3.17 5.28
CA LEU A 17 -3.05 2.86 6.69
C LEU A 17 -2.99 1.34 6.97
N GLY A 18 -3.51 0.53 6.05
CA GLY A 18 -3.44 -0.93 6.16
C GLY A 18 -2.00 -1.46 6.15
N ILE A 19 -1.14 -0.89 5.31
CA ILE A 19 0.29 -1.22 5.29
C ILE A 19 0.96 -0.78 6.60
N GLU A 20 0.73 0.46 7.05
CA GLU A 20 1.33 0.98 8.29
C GLU A 20 0.97 0.12 9.51
N ILE A 21 -0.31 -0.25 9.64
CA ILE A 21 -0.77 -1.13 10.71
C ILE A 21 -0.16 -2.53 10.59
N GLY A 22 -0.13 -3.09 9.37
CA GLY A 22 0.42 -4.42 9.09
C GLY A 22 1.92 -4.51 9.33
N MET A 23 2.66 -3.42 9.16
CA MET A 23 4.11 -3.35 9.41
C MET A 23 4.48 -3.61 10.87
N ARG A 24 3.53 -3.53 11.82
CA ARG A 24 3.74 -3.95 13.21
C ARG A 24 3.96 -5.45 13.37
N TYR A 25 3.48 -6.25 12.42
CA TYR A 25 3.52 -7.72 12.48
C TYR A 25 4.29 -8.35 11.32
N HIS A 26 4.46 -7.61 10.22
CA HIS A 26 5.11 -8.11 9.01
C HIS A 26 6.19 -7.15 8.52
N GLN A 27 7.38 -7.65 8.22
CA GLN A 27 8.43 -6.86 7.54
C GLN A 27 7.96 -6.39 6.15
N TRP A 28 7.22 -7.25 5.44
CA TRP A 28 6.51 -6.98 4.20
C TRP A 28 5.07 -7.44 4.40
N VAL A 29 4.11 -6.51 4.36
CA VAL A 29 2.69 -6.82 4.57
C VAL A 29 2.17 -7.61 3.39
N PRO A 30 1.68 -8.85 3.57
CA PRO A 30 1.19 -9.67 2.47
C PRO A 30 -0.02 -9.05 1.78
N ILE A 31 -0.18 -9.30 0.48
CA ILE A 31 -1.32 -8.75 -0.27
C ILE A 31 -2.66 -9.26 0.27
N GLU A 32 -2.71 -10.50 0.75
CA GLU A 32 -3.90 -11.14 1.28
C GLU A 32 -4.41 -10.42 2.54
N GLU A 33 -3.50 -9.95 3.38
CA GLU A 33 -3.84 -9.14 4.57
C GLU A 33 -4.38 -7.76 4.16
N LEU A 34 -3.82 -7.16 3.11
CA LEU A 34 -4.32 -5.90 2.57
C LEU A 34 -5.70 -6.06 1.90
N VAL A 35 -5.99 -7.19 1.24
CA VAL A 35 -7.32 -7.49 0.71
C VAL A 35 -8.34 -7.55 1.85
N LYS A 36 -8.03 -8.30 2.92
CA LYS A 36 -8.91 -8.41 4.11
C LYS A 36 -9.16 -7.06 4.77
N TYR A 37 -8.09 -6.27 4.95
CA TYR A 37 -8.17 -4.97 5.62
C TYR A 37 -8.93 -3.94 4.78
N THR A 38 -8.57 -3.81 3.51
CA THR A 38 -9.11 -2.75 2.65
C THR A 38 -10.50 -3.06 2.09
N ARG A 39 -10.88 -4.35 2.07
CA ARG A 39 -12.11 -4.87 1.43
C ARG A 39 -12.21 -4.53 -0.06
N LEU A 40 -11.07 -4.27 -0.71
CA LEU A 40 -11.00 -4.08 -2.16
C LEU A 40 -10.82 -5.43 -2.85
N SER A 41 -11.27 -5.52 -4.11
CA SER A 41 -10.84 -6.63 -4.96
C SER A 41 -9.32 -6.59 -5.12
N GLU A 42 -8.70 -7.76 -5.22
CA GLU A 42 -7.26 -7.86 -5.37
C GLU A 42 -6.76 -7.11 -6.63
N GLU A 43 -7.51 -7.17 -7.73
CA GLU A 43 -7.19 -6.42 -8.96
C GLU A 43 -7.13 -4.91 -8.72
N LYS A 44 -8.17 -4.34 -8.08
CA LYS A 44 -8.23 -2.91 -7.77
C LYS A 44 -7.12 -2.53 -6.79
N LEU A 45 -6.88 -3.36 -5.77
CA LEU A 45 -5.80 -3.15 -4.82
C LEU A 45 -4.43 -3.12 -5.52
N ARG A 46 -4.14 -4.07 -6.40
CA ARG A 46 -2.89 -4.13 -7.20
C ARG A 46 -2.74 -2.90 -8.09
N PHE A 47 -3.80 -2.45 -8.74
CA PHE A 47 -3.78 -1.24 -9.56
C PHE A 47 -3.35 -0.02 -8.75
N ARG A 48 -3.94 0.17 -7.56
CA ARG A 48 -3.64 1.29 -6.67
C ARG A 48 -2.24 1.18 -6.05
N LEU A 49 -1.83 0.00 -5.60
CA LEU A 49 -0.48 -0.26 -5.09
C LEU A 49 0.61 0.03 -6.13
N ARG A 50 0.37 -0.30 -7.41
CA ARG A 50 1.27 0.07 -8.51
C ARG A 50 1.38 1.58 -8.69
N LYS A 51 0.28 2.32 -8.54
CA LYS A 51 0.29 3.80 -8.57
C LYS A 51 1.11 4.35 -7.40
N LEU A 52 0.82 3.91 -6.18
CA LEU A 52 1.53 4.32 -4.96
C LEU A 52 3.04 4.00 -5.02
N ALA A 53 3.40 2.86 -5.64
CA ALA A 53 4.80 2.50 -5.84
C ALA A 53 5.51 3.40 -6.88
N LYS A 54 4.82 3.80 -7.95
CA LYS A 54 5.37 4.79 -8.92
C LYS A 54 5.61 6.15 -8.27
N GLU A 55 4.78 6.51 -7.30
CA GLU A 55 4.90 7.74 -6.50
C GLU A 55 5.88 7.59 -5.32
N LYS A 56 6.58 6.44 -5.23
CA LYS A 56 7.56 6.11 -4.18
C LYS A 56 7.01 6.09 -2.74
N LEU A 57 5.68 6.00 -2.57
CA LEU A 57 5.05 5.90 -1.26
C LEU A 57 5.09 4.48 -0.70
N VAL A 58 5.07 3.48 -1.58
CA VAL A 58 5.05 2.06 -1.22
C VAL A 58 6.15 1.32 -1.95
N HIS A 59 6.91 0.53 -1.21
CA HIS A 59 7.83 -0.45 -1.79
C HIS A 59 7.16 -1.82 -1.80
N TRP A 60 7.53 -2.65 -2.77
CA TRP A 60 7.04 -4.02 -2.89
C TRP A 60 8.18 -5.02 -3.04
N THR A 61 7.91 -6.26 -2.65
CA THR A 61 8.77 -7.42 -2.92
C THR A 61 7.93 -8.56 -3.48
N LYS A 62 8.58 -9.49 -4.20
CA LYS A 62 8.00 -10.79 -4.61
C LYS A 62 8.62 -11.97 -3.87
N LYS A 63 9.64 -11.73 -3.04
CA LYS A 63 10.35 -12.76 -2.27
C LYS A 63 10.39 -12.35 -0.80
N PRO A 64 10.13 -13.28 0.14
CA PRO A 64 9.72 -14.68 -0.08
C PRO A 64 8.27 -14.84 -0.58
N TYR A 65 7.47 -13.79 -0.50
CA TYR A 65 6.10 -13.71 -1.01
C TYR A 65 5.84 -12.30 -1.55
N GLU A 66 4.67 -12.05 -2.13
CA GLU A 66 4.28 -10.71 -2.55
C GLU A 66 3.85 -9.86 -1.35
N GLY A 67 4.60 -8.80 -1.06
CA GLY A 67 4.31 -7.96 0.09
C GLY A 67 4.73 -6.51 -0.11
N PHE A 68 4.21 -5.65 0.76
CA PHE A 68 4.27 -4.19 0.64
C PHE A 68 4.70 -3.55 1.95
N ARG A 69 5.40 -2.41 1.86
CA ARG A 69 5.77 -1.58 3.01
C ARG A 69 5.75 -0.11 2.63
N ILE A 70 5.49 0.75 3.60
CA ILE A 70 5.73 2.19 3.43
C ILE A 70 7.23 2.44 3.60
N TYR A 71 7.76 3.37 2.80
CA TYR A 71 9.08 3.92 3.00
C TYR A 71 8.93 5.43 3.17
N PHE A 72 9.37 5.96 4.30
CA PHE A 72 9.57 7.38 4.48
C PHE A 72 11.08 7.63 4.31
N GLU A 73 11.45 8.45 3.33
CA GLU A 73 12.75 9.13 3.39
C GLU A 73 12.67 10.08 4.60
N ALA A 74 13.50 9.83 5.61
CA ALA A 74 13.68 10.72 6.76
C ALA A 74 14.59 11.88 6.39
#